data_AF-A0A238ZSC6-F1
#
_entry.id   AF-A0A238ZSC6-F1
#
_cell.length_a   1.000
_cell.length_b   1.000
_cell.length_c   1.000
_cell.angle_alpha   90.00
_cell.angle_beta   90.00
_cell.angle_gamma   90.00
#
_symmetry.space_group_name_H-M   'P 1'
#
loop_
_entity.id
_entity.type
_entity.pdbx_description
1 polymer ?
#
loop_
_entity_poly.entity_id
_entity_poly.type
_entity_poly.pdbx_seq_one_letter_code
_entity_poly.pdbx_strand_id
1 'polypeptide(L)'
;MNEAAKKNLMFISSNDFYLLTYATIIILDCLNCTKGRAFKDYRKIPFIIELITNNRNILILESSTTERLHKGDKDFLFHSYTNGLAKRSETLKILFTLEKKGYVSLHKGDTESLVNITLNKEELPSGFLSKEVFKNEYMNCEKFKRAIQRSTAITLDTFLSKTYRDRGVKIWEV
;
A
#
# COMPACT_ATOMS: atom_id res chain seq x y z
N MET A 1 10.66 -19.91 -5.92
CA MET A 1 9.20 -20.06 -5.69
C MET A 1 8.54 -20.14 -7.06
N ASN A 2 7.85 -21.24 -7.36
CA ASN A 2 7.43 -21.65 -8.70
C ASN A 2 6.51 -20.63 -9.39
N GLU A 3 6.64 -20.45 -10.71
CA GLU A 3 5.63 -19.81 -11.58
C GLU A 3 4.20 -20.33 -11.28
N ALA A 4 4.09 -21.59 -10.86
CA ALA A 4 2.85 -22.20 -10.38
C ALA A 4 2.24 -21.50 -9.15
N ALA A 5 3.02 -20.96 -8.20
CA ALA A 5 2.50 -20.22 -7.05
C ALA A 5 1.86 -18.89 -7.47
N LYS A 6 2.46 -18.20 -8.46
CA LYS A 6 1.94 -16.97 -9.04
C LYS A 6 0.71 -17.21 -9.91
N LYS A 7 0.71 -18.31 -10.67
CA LYS A 7 -0.45 -18.79 -11.45
C LYS A 7 -1.60 -19.22 -10.55
N ASN A 8 -1.33 -19.88 -9.43
CA ASN A 8 -2.34 -20.27 -8.44
C ASN A 8 -2.93 -19.05 -7.71
N LEU A 9 -2.13 -18.01 -7.44
CA LEU A 9 -2.62 -16.71 -6.95
C LEU A 9 -3.57 -16.04 -7.96
N MET A 10 -3.29 -16.13 -9.27
CA MET A 10 -4.17 -15.59 -10.33
C MET A 10 -5.44 -16.43 -10.55
N PHE A 11 -5.44 -17.72 -10.21
CA PHE A 11 -6.57 -18.64 -10.44
C PHE A 11 -7.61 -18.62 -9.32
N ILE A 12 -7.24 -18.19 -8.10
CA ILE A 12 -8.16 -18.01 -6.96
C ILE A 12 -8.63 -16.56 -6.93
N SER A 13 -9.23 -16.10 -8.02
CA SER A 13 -9.82 -14.76 -8.15
C SER A 13 -11.15 -14.60 -7.40
N SER A 14 -11.46 -15.52 -6.48
CA SER A 14 -12.68 -15.49 -5.68
C SER A 14 -12.54 -14.74 -4.34
N ASN A 15 -11.38 -14.15 -4.01
CA ASN A 15 -11.29 -12.95 -3.15
C ASN A 15 -9.85 -12.42 -3.01
N ASP A 16 -9.70 -11.12 -3.23
CA ASP A 16 -8.51 -10.25 -3.20
C ASP A 16 -7.63 -10.29 -1.91
N PHE A 17 -7.91 -11.19 -0.96
CA PHE A 17 -7.28 -11.21 0.38
C PHE A 17 -5.82 -11.64 0.38
N TYR A 18 -5.45 -12.65 -0.42
CA TYR A 18 -4.04 -13.08 -0.49
C TYR A 18 -3.16 -11.97 -1.05
N LEU A 19 -3.57 -11.38 -2.19
CA LEU A 19 -2.85 -10.27 -2.80
C LEU A 19 -2.73 -9.09 -1.82
N LEU A 20 -3.83 -8.71 -1.18
CA LEU A 20 -3.86 -7.63 -0.19
C LEU A 20 -2.93 -7.92 1.00
N THR A 21 -2.87 -9.18 1.46
CA THR A 21 -1.98 -9.61 2.56
C THR A 21 -0.51 -9.50 2.17
N TYR A 22 -0.11 -10.08 1.05
CA TYR A 22 1.27 -10.02 0.56
C TYR A 22 1.70 -8.58 0.30
N ALA A 23 0.87 -7.80 -0.40
CA ALA A 23 1.17 -6.41 -0.71
C ALA A 23 1.30 -5.55 0.56
N THR A 24 0.46 -5.78 1.58
CA THR A 24 0.57 -5.11 2.88
C THR A 24 1.95 -5.36 3.51
N ILE A 25 2.38 -6.62 3.60
CA ILE A 25 3.66 -6.97 4.23
C ILE A 25 4.84 -6.41 3.42
N ILE A 26 4.80 -6.52 2.09
CA ILE A 26 5.86 -5.98 1.20
C ILE A 26 5.98 -4.47 1.33
N ILE A 27 4.85 -3.75 1.42
CA ILE A 27 4.85 -2.30 1.62
C ILE A 27 5.50 -1.94 2.96
N LEU A 28 5.12 -2.62 4.04
CA LEU A 28 5.71 -2.36 5.36
C LEU A 28 7.22 -2.61 5.36
N ASP A 29 7.70 -3.67 4.71
CA ASP A 29 9.13 -3.94 4.56
C ASP A 29 9.84 -2.86 3.72
N CYS A 30 9.31 -2.56 2.54
CA CYS A 30 9.88 -1.56 1.62
C CYS A 30 9.95 -0.15 2.23
N LEU A 31 8.93 0.22 3.01
CA LEU A 31 8.88 1.48 3.75
C LEU A 31 9.71 1.46 5.04
N ASN A 32 10.44 0.37 5.31
CA ASN A 32 11.25 0.16 6.50
C ASN A 32 10.47 0.36 7.80
N CYS A 33 9.20 -0.07 7.83
CA CYS A 33 8.34 -0.03 9.00
C CYS A 33 8.60 -1.26 9.87
N THR A 34 9.85 -1.44 10.29
CA THR A 34 10.35 -2.56 11.11
C THR A 34 11.12 -2.01 12.31
N LYS A 35 11.42 -2.85 13.30
CA LYS A 35 12.31 -2.51 14.43
C LYS A 35 11.91 -1.21 15.15
N GLY A 36 10.63 -1.09 15.52
CA GLY A 36 10.09 0.09 16.21
C GLY A 36 9.74 1.29 15.32
N ARG A 37 10.00 1.23 14.01
CA ARG A 37 9.52 2.24 13.07
C ARG A 37 8.09 1.89 12.64
N ALA A 38 7.14 2.73 13.02
CA ALA A 38 5.74 2.52 12.69
C ALA A 38 5.33 3.21 11.37
N PHE A 39 4.49 2.52 10.60
CA PHE A 39 3.63 3.12 9.59
C PHE A 39 2.45 3.77 10.30
N LYS A 40 2.37 5.11 10.29
CA LYS A 40 1.26 5.81 10.91
C LYS A 40 0.01 5.71 10.06
N ASP A 41 -1.13 5.45 10.70
CA ASP A 41 -2.46 5.39 10.08
C ASP A 41 -2.59 4.36 8.95
N TYR A 42 -3.01 3.14 9.32
CA TYR A 42 -3.21 2.01 8.40
C TYR A 42 -4.10 2.32 7.20
N ARG A 43 -5.00 3.31 7.30
CA ARG A 43 -5.99 3.62 6.26
C ARG A 43 -5.34 4.03 4.94
N LYS A 44 -4.07 4.45 4.96
CA LYS A 44 -3.28 4.74 3.76
C LYS A 44 -2.87 3.48 2.98
N ILE A 45 -2.70 2.33 3.65
CA ILE A 45 -2.20 1.08 3.03
C ILE A 45 -2.98 0.67 1.78
N PRO A 46 -4.32 0.55 1.77
CA PRO A 46 -5.03 0.08 0.59
C PRO A 46 -4.83 1.00 -0.62
N PHE A 47 -4.73 2.31 -0.41
CA PHE A 47 -4.39 3.25 -1.49
C PHE A 47 -2.97 3.02 -2.01
N ILE A 48 -1.98 2.82 -1.13
CA ILE A 48 -0.61 2.52 -1.55
C ILE A 48 -0.58 1.23 -2.36
N ILE A 49 -1.32 0.19 -1.95
CA ILE A 49 -1.44 -1.07 -2.68
C ILE A 49 -1.93 -0.84 -4.11
N GLU A 50 -3.04 -0.11 -4.30
CA GLU A 50 -3.57 0.21 -5.64
C GLU A 50 -2.59 1.00 -6.52
N LEU A 51 -1.71 1.80 -5.91
CA LEU A 51 -0.70 2.58 -6.64
C LEU A 51 0.49 1.72 -7.06
N ILE A 52 0.96 0.81 -6.19
CA ILE A 52 2.17 0.01 -6.46
C ILE A 52 1.89 -1.26 -7.28
N THR A 53 0.69 -1.81 -7.24
CA THR A 53 0.34 -3.03 -7.99
C THR A 53 0.02 -2.73 -9.46
N ASN A 54 -0.24 -1.47 -9.79
CA ASN A 54 -0.52 -1.02 -11.15
C ASN A 54 0.61 -0.13 -11.69
N ASN A 55 1.32 -0.64 -12.70
CA ASN A 55 2.44 0.08 -13.33
C ASN A 55 2.04 1.43 -13.93
N ARG A 56 0.79 1.61 -14.39
CA ARG A 56 0.34 2.91 -14.91
C ARG A 56 0.22 3.92 -13.79
N ASN A 57 -0.37 3.55 -12.65
CA ASN A 57 -0.52 4.42 -11.49
C ASN A 57 0.83 4.93 -10.98
N ILE A 58 1.81 4.03 -10.85
CA ILE A 58 3.14 4.43 -10.36
C ILE A 58 3.90 5.33 -11.33
N LEU A 59 3.75 5.13 -12.65
CA LEU A 59 4.35 6.00 -13.65
C LEU A 59 3.72 7.39 -13.65
N ILE A 60 2.40 7.49 -13.46
CA ILE A 60 1.70 8.76 -13.27
C ILE A 60 2.17 9.47 -12.00
N LEU A 61 2.44 8.73 -10.91
CA LEU A 61 2.98 9.32 -9.68
C LEU A 61 4.42 9.83 -9.84
N GLU A 62 5.24 9.11 -10.60
CA GLU A 62 6.65 9.44 -10.85
C GLU A 62 6.80 10.63 -11.82
N SER A 63 5.83 10.86 -12.72
CA SER A 63 5.88 12.02 -13.60
C SER A 63 5.85 13.34 -12.81
N SER A 64 6.89 14.17 -12.99
CA SER A 64 7.11 15.43 -12.27
C SER A 64 6.13 16.55 -12.65
N THR A 65 5.34 16.35 -13.71
CA THR A 65 4.33 17.31 -14.15
C THR A 65 3.09 17.18 -13.28
N THR A 66 3.06 17.91 -12.16
CA THR A 66 1.81 18.23 -11.44
C THR A 66 0.91 19.15 -12.27
N GLU A 67 1.43 19.74 -13.35
CA GLU A 67 0.68 20.53 -14.32
C GLU A 67 -0.29 19.63 -15.10
N ARG A 68 -1.52 19.57 -14.57
CA ARG A 68 -2.74 19.00 -15.16
C ARG A 68 -2.51 17.71 -15.94
N LEU A 69 -2.51 16.59 -15.21
CA LEU A 69 -2.64 15.26 -15.79
C LEU A 69 -3.71 15.19 -16.88
N HIS A 70 -3.44 14.43 -17.94
CA HIS A 70 -4.43 14.12 -18.97
C HIS A 70 -5.63 13.38 -18.36
N LYS A 71 -6.80 13.50 -18.99
CA LYS A 71 -8.05 12.89 -18.50
C LYS A 71 -7.88 11.40 -18.21
N GLY A 72 -7.25 10.65 -19.12
CA GLY A 72 -7.02 9.21 -18.92
C GLY A 72 -6.19 8.91 -17.67
N ASP A 73 -5.13 9.68 -17.39
CA ASP A 73 -4.30 9.48 -16.19
C ASP A 73 -5.07 9.82 -14.91
N LYS A 74 -5.95 10.83 -14.97
CA LYS A 74 -6.87 11.13 -13.86
C LYS A 74 -7.85 9.99 -13.61
N ASP A 75 -8.36 9.35 -14.65
CA ASP A 75 -9.29 8.22 -14.52
C ASP A 75 -8.60 7.01 -13.86
N PHE A 76 -7.34 6.73 -14.21
CA PHE A 76 -6.53 5.70 -13.54
C PHE A 76 -6.33 5.99 -12.05
N LEU A 77 -5.94 7.23 -11.71
CA LEU A 77 -5.77 7.62 -10.32
C LEU A 77 -7.10 7.60 -9.55
N PHE A 78 -8.19 8.07 -10.16
CA PHE A 78 -9.52 8.02 -9.55
C PHE A 78 -9.95 6.59 -9.26
N HIS A 79 -9.73 5.66 -10.19
CA HIS A 79 -10.03 4.24 -9.98
C HIS A 79 -9.19 3.65 -8.83
N SER A 80 -7.90 4.00 -8.75
CA SER A 80 -7.05 3.57 -7.63
C SER A 80 -7.55 4.12 -6.28
N TYR A 81 -8.08 5.34 -6.27
CA TYR A 81 -8.69 5.95 -5.10
C TYR A 81 -9.96 5.20 -4.67
N THR A 82 -10.89 4.95 -5.60
CA THR A 82 -12.16 4.26 -5.29
C THR A 82 -11.92 2.84 -4.81
N ASN A 83 -10.96 2.12 -5.40
CA ASN A 83 -10.60 0.78 -4.97
C ASN A 83 -9.93 0.79 -3.60
N GLY A 84 -9.00 1.72 -3.36
CA GLY A 84 -8.35 1.87 -2.06
C GLY A 84 -9.35 2.19 -0.96
N LEU A 85 -10.34 3.02 -1.25
CA LEU A 85 -11.45 3.33 -0.34
C LEU A 85 -12.27 2.08 -0.01
N ALA A 86 -12.66 1.30 -1.04
CA ALA A 86 -13.44 0.08 -0.88
C ALA A 86 -12.74 -1.00 -0.04
N LYS A 87 -11.41 -1.08 -0.08
CA LYS A 87 -10.60 -2.12 0.59
C LYS A 87 -10.19 -1.78 2.03
N ARG A 88 -10.64 -0.65 2.59
CA ARG A 88 -10.23 -0.21 3.94
C ARG A 88 -10.67 -1.18 5.04
N SER A 89 -11.88 -1.72 4.95
CA SER A 89 -12.42 -2.62 5.97
C SER A 89 -11.69 -3.97 5.96
N GLU A 90 -11.39 -4.46 4.76
CA GLU A 90 -10.69 -5.71 4.47
C GLU A 90 -9.25 -5.62 4.93
N THR A 91 -8.60 -4.48 4.68
CA THR A 91 -7.22 -4.24 5.15
C THR A 91 -7.16 -4.28 6.68
N LEU A 92 -8.12 -3.68 7.39
CA LEU A 92 -8.15 -3.75 8.85
C LEU A 92 -8.31 -5.19 9.35
N LYS A 93 -9.21 -5.98 8.74
CA LYS A 93 -9.42 -7.39 9.09
C LYS A 93 -8.14 -8.22 8.86
N ILE A 94 -7.43 -7.98 7.75
CA ILE A 94 -6.12 -8.60 7.48
C ILE A 94 -5.12 -8.22 8.56
N LEU A 95 -5.02 -6.94 8.92
CA LEU A 95 -4.06 -6.46 9.92
C LEU A 95 -4.29 -7.12 11.29
N PHE A 96 -5.54 -7.24 11.73
CA PHE A 96 -5.85 -8.00 12.95
C PHE A 96 -5.47 -9.48 12.85
N THR A 97 -5.62 -10.07 11.66
CA THR A 97 -5.23 -11.47 11.42
C THR A 97 -3.71 -11.63 11.45
N LEU A 98 -2.98 -10.70 10.83
CA LEU A 98 -1.51 -10.66 10.83
C LEU A 98 -0.96 -10.41 12.24
N GLU A 99 -1.61 -9.57 13.03
CA GLU A 99 -1.25 -9.32 14.42
C GLU A 99 -1.43 -10.56 15.29
N LYS A 100 -2.57 -11.24 15.17
CA LYS A 100 -2.81 -12.52 15.86
C LYS A 100 -1.78 -13.61 15.50
N LYS A 101 -1.17 -13.52 14.31
CA LYS A 101 -0.10 -14.42 13.85
C LYS A 101 1.29 -13.94 14.24
N GLY A 102 1.43 -12.77 14.85
CA GLY A 102 2.70 -12.19 15.27
C GLY A 102 3.49 -11.51 14.14
N TYR A 103 2.97 -11.44 12.92
CA TYR A 103 3.69 -10.88 11.77
C TYR A 103 3.72 -9.34 11.75
N VAL A 104 2.73 -8.71 12.37
CA VAL A 104 2.70 -7.25 12.57
C VAL A 104 2.32 -6.94 14.00
N SER A 105 2.67 -5.74 14.45
CA SER A 105 2.21 -5.18 15.72
C SER A 105 1.31 -3.98 15.43
N LEU A 106 0.11 -3.93 16.02
CA LEU A 106 -0.76 -2.76 15.94
C LEU A 106 -0.60 -1.91 17.19
N HIS A 107 -0.48 -0.61 17.00
CA HIS A 107 -0.30 0.35 18.08
C HIS A 107 -1.38 1.42 17.99
N LYS A 108 -1.93 1.84 19.13
CA LYS A 108 -2.77 3.04 19.19
C LYS A 108 -1.94 4.24 18.73
N GLY A 109 -2.46 4.98 17.77
CA GLY A 109 -1.84 6.20 17.26
C GLY A 109 -2.04 7.39 18.20
N ASP A 110 -1.40 8.50 17.85
CA ASP A 110 -1.42 9.74 18.65
C ASP A 110 -2.83 10.33 18.79
N THR A 111 -3.75 9.98 17.88
CA THR A 111 -5.17 10.34 17.91
C THR A 111 -6.01 9.09 18.20
N GLU A 112 -7.08 9.22 18.99
CA GLU A 112 -7.82 8.10 19.59
C GLU A 112 -8.38 7.03 18.63
N SER A 113 -8.42 7.30 17.32
CA SER A 113 -8.94 6.40 16.29
C SER A 113 -7.90 5.88 15.28
N LEU A 114 -6.63 6.29 15.40
CA LEU A 114 -5.59 5.89 14.44
C LEU A 114 -4.92 4.60 14.91
N VAL A 115 -4.72 3.67 13.97
CA VAL A 115 -3.92 2.45 14.20
C VAL A 115 -2.64 2.57 13.40
N ASN A 116 -1.52 2.52 14.10
CA ASN A 116 -0.18 2.47 13.54
C ASN A 116 0.29 1.00 13.45
N ILE A 117 1.17 0.70 12.51
CA ILE A 117 1.59 -0.69 12.23
C ILE A 117 3.10 -0.78 12.19
N THR A 118 3.65 -1.81 12.83
CA THR A 118 5.05 -2.21 12.67
C THR A 118 5.10 -3.64 12.13
N LEU A 119 5.99 -3.93 11.19
CA LEU A 119 6.26 -5.27 10.70
C LEU A 119 7.27 -5.96 11.63
N ASN A 120 6.90 -7.14 12.12
CA ASN A 120 7.75 -8.02 12.91
C ASN A 120 8.45 -8.96 11.91
N LYS A 121 9.48 -8.43 11.24
CA LYS A 121 10.09 -9.07 10.07
C LYS A 121 10.73 -10.43 10.40
N GLU A 122 11.26 -10.54 11.61
CA GLU A 122 11.86 -11.73 12.20
C GLU A 122 10.86 -12.88 12.39
N GLU A 123 9.57 -12.60 12.53
CA GLU A 123 8.52 -13.60 12.70
C GLU A 123 8.01 -14.16 11.36
N LEU A 124 8.41 -13.56 10.23
CA LEU A 124 8.00 -14.03 8.91
C LEU A 124 8.73 -15.33 8.52
N PRO A 125 8.07 -16.25 7.79
CA PRO A 125 8.75 -17.41 7.22
C PRO A 125 9.96 -17.04 6.36
N SER A 126 11.00 -17.88 6.40
CA SER A 126 12.22 -17.66 5.61
C SER A 126 11.90 -17.51 4.12
N GLY A 127 12.43 -16.48 3.48
CA GLY A 127 12.21 -16.22 2.06
C GLY A 127 10.86 -15.58 1.70
N PHE A 128 9.99 -15.30 2.69
CA PHE A 128 8.70 -14.62 2.44
C PHE A 128 8.87 -13.29 1.70
N LEU A 129 9.92 -12.53 2.03
CA LEU A 129 10.23 -11.23 1.43
C LEU A 129 11.22 -11.31 0.25
N SER A 130 11.25 -12.44 -0.48
CA SER A 130 12.19 -12.63 -1.59
C SER A 130 12.06 -11.53 -2.65
N LYS A 131 13.11 -10.72 -2.79
CA LYS A 131 13.18 -9.65 -3.79
C LYS A 131 13.24 -10.16 -5.22
N GLU A 132 13.62 -11.43 -5.41
CA GLU A 132 13.58 -12.06 -6.74
C GLU A 132 12.14 -12.32 -7.18
N VAL A 133 11.29 -12.79 -6.25
CA VAL A 133 9.87 -13.04 -6.51
C VAL A 133 9.09 -11.74 -6.66
N PHE A 134 9.28 -10.81 -5.72
CA PHE A 134 8.51 -9.57 -5.63
C PHE A 134 9.25 -8.36 -6.24
N LYS A 135 10.07 -8.62 -7.26
CA LYS A 135 10.96 -7.61 -7.85
C LYS A 135 10.18 -6.37 -8.30
N ASN A 136 9.05 -6.56 -8.97
CA ASN A 136 8.25 -5.47 -9.51
C ASN A 136 7.61 -4.64 -8.40
N GLU A 137 7.11 -5.29 -7.36
CA GLU A 137 6.47 -4.67 -6.20
C GLU A 137 7.49 -3.81 -5.44
N TYR A 138 8.70 -4.32 -5.19
CA TYR A 138 9.78 -3.54 -4.59
C TYR A 138 10.21 -2.37 -5.49
N MET A 139 10.36 -2.59 -6.80
CA MET A 139 10.70 -1.50 -7.73
C MET A 139 9.65 -0.40 -7.75
N ASN A 140 8.37 -0.74 -7.79
CA ASN A 140 7.27 0.22 -7.76
C ASN A 140 7.18 0.92 -6.40
N CYS A 141 7.43 0.21 -5.31
CA CYS A 141 7.46 0.81 -4.00
C CYS A 141 8.62 1.82 -3.84
N GLU A 142 9.80 1.57 -4.43
CA GLU A 142 10.87 2.56 -4.46
C GLU A 142 10.51 3.82 -5.27
N LYS A 143 9.83 3.66 -6.41
CA LYS A 143 9.26 4.81 -7.14
C LYS A 143 8.27 5.58 -6.29
N PHE A 144 7.40 4.87 -5.56
CA PHE A 144 6.39 5.47 -4.69
C PHE A 144 7.04 6.27 -3.56
N LYS A 145 8.09 5.73 -2.92
CA LYS A 145 8.85 6.42 -1.87
C LYS A 145 9.44 7.75 -2.35
N ARG A 146 9.92 7.79 -3.59
CA ARG A 146 10.43 9.02 -4.21
C ARG A 146 9.31 10.02 -4.50
N ALA A 147 8.19 9.54 -5.05
CA ALA A 147 7.06 10.39 -5.43
C ALA A 147 6.33 10.99 -4.20
N ILE A 148 6.11 10.20 -3.16
CA ILE A 148 5.38 10.60 -1.94
C ILE A 148 6.30 10.49 -0.72
N GLN A 149 7.11 11.52 -0.53
CA GLN A 149 8.05 11.57 0.60
C GLN A 149 7.33 11.56 1.95
N ARG A 150 7.93 10.87 2.93
CA ARG A 150 7.42 10.73 4.31
C ARG A 150 6.02 10.10 4.37
N SER A 151 5.65 9.28 3.40
CA SER A 151 4.35 8.59 3.32
C SER A 151 3.98 7.81 4.59
N THR A 152 4.97 7.31 5.34
CA THR A 152 4.76 6.62 6.62
C THR A 152 4.29 7.53 7.76
N ALA A 153 4.59 8.83 7.72
CA ALA A 153 4.36 9.76 8.84
C ALA A 153 3.24 10.78 8.60
N ILE A 154 3.00 11.17 7.34
CA ILE A 154 1.96 12.15 7.01
C ILE A 154 0.55 11.62 7.30
N THR A 155 -0.40 12.53 7.52
CA THR A 155 -1.81 12.18 7.74
C THR A 155 -2.44 11.59 6.48
N LEU A 156 -3.57 10.89 6.63
CA LEU A 156 -4.36 10.41 5.50
C LEU A 156 -4.75 11.56 4.56
N ASP A 157 -5.20 12.70 5.11
CA ASP A 157 -5.59 13.86 4.31
C ASP A 157 -4.44 14.42 3.46
N THR A 158 -3.25 14.59 4.06
CA THR A 158 -2.07 15.05 3.32
C THR A 158 -1.63 14.02 2.28
N PHE A 159 -1.73 12.72 2.61
CA PHE A 159 -1.45 11.65 1.66
C PHE A 159 -2.40 11.69 0.45
N LEU A 160 -3.71 11.80 0.68
CA LEU A 160 -4.73 11.86 -0.36
C LEU A 160 -4.61 13.14 -1.21
N SER A 161 -4.27 14.28 -0.57
CA SER A 161 -4.00 15.53 -1.30
C SER A 161 -2.88 15.37 -2.30
N LYS A 162 -1.70 14.94 -1.81
CA LYS A 162 -0.52 14.75 -2.64
C LYS A 162 -0.77 13.73 -3.74
N THR A 163 -1.41 12.61 -3.42
CA THR A 163 -1.60 11.52 -4.38
C THR A 163 -2.65 11.85 -5.44
N TYR A 164 -3.70 12.60 -5.09
CA TYR A 164 -4.89 12.76 -5.93
C TYR A 164 -5.28 14.23 -6.18
N ARG A 165 -5.54 15.01 -5.12
CA ARG A 165 -6.09 16.38 -5.26
C ARG A 165 -5.14 17.32 -5.99
N ASP A 166 -3.88 17.33 -5.60
CA ASP A 166 -2.84 18.18 -6.17
C ASP A 166 -2.57 17.84 -7.65
N ARG A 167 -3.02 16.67 -8.09
CA ARG A 167 -2.96 16.16 -9.47
C ARG A 167 -4.28 16.36 -10.24
N GLY A 168 -5.23 17.08 -9.65
CA GLY A 168 -6.51 17.46 -10.27
C GLY A 168 -7.54 16.33 -10.32
N VAL A 169 -7.40 15.30 -9.47
CA VAL A 169 -8.41 14.26 -9.27
C VAL A 169 -9.39 14.72 -8.21
N LYS A 170 -10.69 14.69 -8.53
CA LYS A 170 -11.75 15.01 -7.56
C LYS A 170 -12.02 13.77 -6.70
N ILE A 171 -11.79 13.90 -5.39
CA ILE A 171 -12.03 12.85 -4.39
C ILE A 171 -12.94 13.38 -3.30
N TRP A 172 -13.66 12.49 -2.61
CA TRP A 172 -14.57 12.87 -1.53
C TRP A 172 -13.80 13.04 -0.22
N GLU A 173 -14.36 13.80 0.73
CA GLU A 173 -13.83 13.83 2.10
C GLU A 173 -14.07 12.46 2.76
N VAL A 174 -13.05 11.94 3.45
CA VAL A 174 -13.01 10.58 4.02
C VAL A 174 -12.37 10.55 5.40
#